data_AF-A0A8B6EN69-F1
#
_entry.id   AF-A0A8B6EN69-F1
#
_cell.length_a   1.000
_cell.length_b   1.000
_cell.length_c   1.000
_cell.angle_alpha   90.00
_cell.angle_beta   90.00
_cell.angle_gamma   90.00
#
_symmetry.space_group_name_H-M   'P 1'
#
loop_
_entity.id
_entity.type
_entity.pdbx_description
1 polymer ?
#
loop_
_entity_poly.entity_id
_entity_poly.type
_entity_poly.pdbx_seq_one_letter_code
_entity_poly.pdbx_strand_id
1 'polypeptide(L)'
;MAKPININKANFTQLKAIKKIGETRALAIIAKREEDGLLNLDNLKEIPEAPQSLWTALLNEKIICFEDPEESDEGQEVLKNTIESLRHKILSVENPEMIWQRLFKQK
;
A
#
# COMPACT_ATOMS: atom_id res chain seq x y z
N MET A 1 16.23 -9.04 2.13
CA MET A 1 16.12 -7.64 1.68
C MET A 1 15.34 -6.88 2.73
N ALA A 2 15.83 -5.76 3.25
CA ALA A 2 15.07 -4.96 4.21
C ALA A 2 13.93 -4.23 3.48
N LYS A 3 12.76 -4.11 4.11
CA LYS A 3 11.61 -3.37 3.55
C LYS A 3 11.99 -1.88 3.46
N PRO A 4 11.72 -1.19 2.34
CA PRO A 4 11.95 0.24 2.24
C PRO A 4 11.15 0.98 3.31
N ILE A 5 11.74 2.04 3.85
CA ILE A 5 11.11 2.87 4.87
C ILE A 5 10.24 3.92 4.19
N ASN A 6 8.94 3.89 4.48
CA ASN A 6 8.00 4.87 3.96
C ASN A 6 8.20 6.23 4.67
N ILE A 7 8.71 7.24 3.97
CA ILE A 7 8.97 8.57 4.51
C ILE A 7 7.70 9.24 5.08
N ASN A 8 6.55 9.00 4.47
CA ASN A 8 5.28 9.59 4.87
C ASN A 8 4.70 8.95 6.13
N LYS A 9 5.09 7.70 6.46
CA LYS A 9 4.57 6.96 7.62
C LYS A 9 5.62 6.68 8.70
N ALA A 10 6.90 6.80 8.37
CA ALA A 10 7.99 6.43 9.26
C ALA A 10 8.08 7.33 10.49
N ASN A 11 8.43 6.71 11.61
CA ASN A 11 8.69 7.41 12.85
C ASN A 11 10.13 7.95 12.88
N PHE A 12 10.38 8.91 13.77
CA PHE A 12 11.71 9.51 13.97
C PHE A 12 12.84 8.49 14.10
N THR A 13 12.64 7.45 14.91
CA THR A 13 13.64 6.39 15.12
C THR A 13 13.95 5.61 13.83
N GLN A 14 12.94 5.36 13.00
CA GLN A 14 13.12 4.67 11.71
C GLN A 14 13.88 5.54 10.73
N LEU A 15 13.53 6.84 10.65
CA LEU A 15 14.23 7.81 9.80
C LEU A 15 15.69 8.00 10.26
N LYS A 16 15.92 8.10 11.58
CA LYS A 16 17.25 8.22 12.18
C LYS A 16 18.14 7.02 11.90
N ALA A 17 17.56 5.82 11.82
CA ALA A 17 18.27 4.58 11.52
C ALA A 17 18.75 4.50 10.06
N ILE A 18 18.24 5.34 9.16
CA ILE A 18 18.67 5.37 7.76
C ILE A 18 20.10 5.91 7.68
N LYS A 19 20.99 5.09 7.13
CA LYS A 19 22.37 5.45 6.85
C LYS A 19 22.39 6.69 5.95
N LYS A 20 23.11 7.74 6.39
CA LYS A 20 23.20 9.07 5.77
C LYS A 20 22.02 10.03 6.07
N ILE A 21 20.92 9.65 6.74
CA ILE A 21 19.92 10.64 7.20
C ILE A 21 20.32 11.17 8.59
N GLY A 22 20.42 10.30 9.58
CA GLY A 22 20.72 10.69 10.95
C GLY A 22 19.62 11.53 11.62
N GLU A 23 19.93 12.12 12.76
CA GLU A 23 18.98 12.81 13.64
C GLU A 23 18.45 14.12 13.05
N THR A 24 19.34 14.99 12.56
CA THR A 24 18.98 16.31 12.04
C THR A 24 18.03 16.22 10.85
N ARG A 25 18.32 15.35 9.87
CA ARG A 25 17.49 15.19 8.67
C ARG A 25 16.17 14.49 8.98
N ALA A 26 16.17 13.56 9.94
CA ALA A 26 14.93 12.91 10.39
C ALA A 26 13.95 13.92 11.00
N LEU A 27 14.44 14.87 11.81
CA LEU A 27 13.61 15.97 12.32
C LEU A 27 13.09 16.86 11.19
N ALA A 28 13.95 17.22 10.22
CA ALA A 28 13.55 18.05 9.10
C ALA A 28 12.46 17.40 8.23
N ILE A 29 12.54 16.10 7.98
CA ILE A 29 11.48 15.34 7.30
C ILE A 29 10.15 15.44 8.05
N ILE A 30 10.16 15.23 9.37
CA ILE A 30 8.95 15.27 10.18
C ILE A 30 8.34 16.68 10.16
N ALA A 31 9.17 17.71 10.34
CA ALA A 31 8.73 19.09 10.27
C ALA A 31 8.12 19.43 8.90
N LYS A 32 8.75 18.97 7.81
CA LYS A 32 8.21 19.16 6.46
C LYS A 32 6.88 18.43 6.26
N ARG A 33 6.72 17.24 6.87
CA ARG A 33 5.46 16.48 6.85
C ARG A 33 4.35 17.21 7.59
N GLU A 34 4.67 17.90 8.68
CA GLU A 34 3.70 18.72 9.41
C GLU A 34 3.29 19.98 8.64
N GLU A 35 4.19 20.54 7.82
CA GLU A 35 3.92 21.72 6.99
C GLU A 35 3.13 21.38 5.71
N ASP A 36 3.62 20.44 4.90
CA ASP A 36 3.07 20.14 3.57
C ASP A 36 2.10 18.93 3.55
N GLY A 37 2.10 18.12 4.60
CA GLY A 37 1.36 16.86 4.64
C GLY A 37 2.12 15.72 3.95
N LEU A 38 1.63 15.25 2.80
CA LEU A 38 2.26 14.17 2.04
C LEU A 38 3.49 14.70 1.29
N LEU A 39 4.64 14.12 1.60
CA LEU A 39 5.90 14.49 0.99
C LEU A 39 6.15 13.69 -0.28
N ASN A 40 6.71 14.38 -1.27
CA ASN A 40 7.27 13.80 -2.48
C ASN A 40 8.77 14.10 -2.58
N LEU A 41 9.40 13.56 -3.63
CA LEU A 41 10.81 13.73 -3.90
C LEU A 41 11.21 15.21 -3.98
N ASP A 42 10.36 16.06 -4.58
CA ASP A 42 10.65 17.49 -4.69
C ASP A 42 10.57 18.21 -3.34
N ASN A 43 9.62 17.87 -2.46
CA ASN A 43 9.59 18.41 -1.09
C ASN A 43 10.87 18.05 -0.31
N LEU A 44 11.42 16.85 -0.52
CA LEU A 44 12.68 16.45 0.10
C LEU A 44 13.88 17.25 -0.43
N LYS A 45 13.86 17.67 -1.71
CA LYS A 45 14.92 18.51 -2.29
C LYS A 45 14.93 19.92 -1.72
N GLU A 46 13.82 20.39 -1.17
CA GLU A 46 13.71 21.70 -0.51
C GLU A 46 14.33 21.70 0.90
N ILE A 47 14.57 20.52 1.48
CA ILE A 47 15.19 20.38 2.80
C ILE A 47 16.69 20.78 2.71
N PRO A 48 17.10 21.92 3.30
CA PRO A 48 18.47 22.42 3.16
C PRO A 48 19.52 21.53 3.84
N GLU A 49 19.11 20.69 4.80
CA GLU A 49 20.02 19.80 5.53
C GLU A 49 20.53 18.62 4.69
N ALA A 50 19.94 18.35 3.53
CA ALA A 50 20.27 17.19 2.71
C ALA A 50 20.54 17.56 1.24
N PRO A 51 21.64 17.07 0.62
CA PRO A 51 21.87 17.29 -0.79
C PRO A 51 20.86 16.49 -1.63
N GLN A 52 20.40 17.07 -2.75
CA GLN A 52 19.41 16.44 -3.63
C GLN A 52 19.84 15.05 -4.14
N SER A 53 21.15 14.84 -4.31
CA SER A 53 21.74 13.57 -4.72
C SER A 53 21.61 12.45 -3.68
N LEU A 54 21.39 12.79 -2.40
CA LEU A 54 21.22 11.81 -1.35
C LEU A 54 19.86 11.13 -1.45
N TRP A 55 18.79 11.89 -1.67
CA TRP A 55 17.43 11.34 -1.79
C TRP A 55 17.29 10.43 -3.00
N THR A 56 17.87 10.81 -4.14
CA THR A 56 17.88 9.98 -5.34
C THR A 56 18.67 8.68 -5.13
N ALA A 57 19.81 8.74 -4.44
CA ALA A 57 20.56 7.54 -4.09
C ALA A 57 19.76 6.59 -3.17
N LEU A 58 19.11 7.12 -2.13
CA LEU A 58 18.31 6.32 -1.21
C LEU A 58 17.11 5.65 -1.90
N LEU A 59 16.46 6.34 -2.84
CA LEU A 59 15.37 5.77 -3.65
C LEU A 59 15.89 4.71 -4.62
N ASN A 60 17.01 4.97 -5.29
CA ASN A 60 17.63 4.02 -6.22
C ASN A 60 18.08 2.74 -5.50
N GLU A 61 18.60 2.88 -4.29
CA GLU A 61 18.97 1.75 -3.42
C GLU A 61 17.75 1.07 -2.77
N LYS A 62 16.52 1.56 -3.02
CA LYS A 62 15.26 1.08 -2.40
C LYS A 62 15.31 1.06 -0.88
N ILE A 63 15.98 2.04 -0.28
CA ILE A 63 16.04 2.22 1.17
C ILE A 63 14.80 2.97 1.68
N ILE A 64 14.31 3.92 0.88
CA ILE A 64 13.14 4.74 1.20
C ILE A 64 12.07 4.62 0.11
N CYS A 65 10.82 4.89 0.48
CA CYS A 65 9.69 5.01 -0.44
C CYS A 65 8.71 6.09 0.04
N PHE A 66 7.83 6.57 -0.84
CA PHE A 66 6.77 7.52 -0.49
C PHE A 66 5.41 6.86 -0.29
N GLU A 67 5.21 5.76 -1.01
CA GLU A 67 4.06 4.88 -0.90
C GLU A 67 4.56 3.54 -0.37
N ASP A 68 3.75 2.87 0.44
CA ASP A 68 4.05 1.49 0.75
C ASP A 68 3.97 0.71 -0.56
N PRO A 69 4.98 -0.11 -0.90
CA PRO A 69 4.83 -1.03 -2.01
C PRO A 69 3.58 -1.84 -1.69
N GLU A 70 2.55 -1.75 -2.56
CA GLU A 70 1.27 -2.42 -2.38
C GLU A 70 1.53 -3.81 -1.80
N GLU A 71 1.12 -4.01 -0.55
CA GLU A 71 1.11 -5.35 0.00
C GLU A 71 0.12 -6.08 -0.89
N SER A 72 0.65 -6.96 -1.75
CA SER A 72 -0.15 -7.93 -2.49
C SER A 72 -0.89 -8.76 -1.44
N ASP A 73 -2.08 -8.27 -1.09
CA ASP A 73 -2.94 -8.78 -0.04
C ASP A 73 -3.30 -10.24 -0.31
N GLU A 74 -2.51 -11.16 0.25
CA GLU A 74 -2.87 -12.58 0.35
C GLU A 74 -4.26 -12.75 1.02
N GLY A 75 -4.64 -11.79 1.87
CA GLY A 75 -5.99 -11.70 2.46
C GLY A 75 -7.10 -11.34 1.47
N GLN A 76 -6.83 -10.55 0.42
CA GLN A 76 -7.83 -10.22 -0.59
C GLN A 76 -8.08 -11.36 -1.58
N GLU A 77 -7.07 -12.20 -1.83
CA GLU A 77 -7.24 -13.38 -2.69
C GLU A 77 -8.16 -14.43 -2.04
N VAL A 78 -8.04 -14.64 -0.73
CA VAL A 78 -8.97 -15.51 0.03
C VAL A 78 -10.40 -14.96 0.00
N LEU A 79 -10.55 -13.64 0.12
CA LEU A 79 -11.84 -12.97 0.09
C LEU A 79 -12.48 -13.04 -1.32
N LYS A 80 -11.70 -12.82 -2.38
CA LYS A 80 -12.12 -12.99 -3.78
C LYS A 80 -12.54 -14.43 -4.08
N ASN A 81 -11.75 -15.42 -3.64
CA ASN A 81 -12.06 -16.84 -3.82
C ASN A 81 -13.32 -17.26 -3.05
N THR A 82 -13.53 -16.70 -1.85
CA THR A 82 -14.75 -16.93 -1.07
C THR A 82 -15.97 -16.31 -1.75
N ILE A 83 -15.85 -15.08 -2.28
CA ILE A 83 -16.92 -14.41 -3.03
C ILE A 83 -17.28 -15.20 -4.29
N GLU A 84 -16.30 -15.67 -5.06
CA GLU A 84 -16.54 -16.48 -6.26
C GLU A 84 -17.18 -17.83 -5.91
N SER A 85 -16.77 -18.47 -4.81
CA SER A 85 -17.42 -19.69 -4.32
C SER A 85 -18.89 -19.45 -3.95
N LEU A 86 -19.19 -18.35 -3.27
CA LEU A 86 -20.57 -17.96 -2.93
C LEU A 86 -21.38 -17.60 -4.17
N ARG A 87 -20.78 -16.89 -5.14
CA ARG A 87 -21.42 -16.54 -6.42
C ARG A 87 -21.83 -17.78 -7.20
N HIS A 88 -20.94 -18.76 -7.32
CA HIS A 88 -21.26 -20.03 -7.99
C HIS A 88 -22.34 -20.81 -7.22
N LYS A 89 -22.34 -20.75 -5.88
CA LYS A 89 -23.35 -21.41 -5.05
C LYS A 89 -24.73 -20.78 -5.18
N ILE A 90 -24.81 -19.46 -5.31
CA ILE A 90 -26.06 -18.71 -5.49
C ILE A 90 -26.61 -18.90 -6.92
N LEU A 91 -25.74 -18.83 -7.94
CA LEU A 91 -26.13 -19.06 -9.35
C LEU A 91 -26.42 -20.54 -9.66
N SER A 92 -25.99 -21.47 -8.81
CA SER A 92 -26.30 -22.89 -8.90
C SER A 92 -27.64 -23.27 -8.25
N VAL A 93 -28.34 -22.32 -7.62
CA VAL A 93 -29.75 -22.53 -7.26
C VAL A 93 -30.51 -22.55 -8.59
N GLU A 94 -31.03 -23.74 -8.93
CA GLU A 94 -31.62 -24.12 -10.21
C GLU A 94 -32.24 -22.95 -10.99
N ASN A 95 -31.90 -22.89 -12.29
CA ASN A 95 -32.53 -22.02 -13.27
C ASN A 95 -34.05 -21.96 -12.97
N PRO A 96 -34.63 -20.78 -12.66
CA PRO A 96 -36.02 -20.69 -12.23
C PRO A 96 -36.97 -21.34 -13.24
N GLU A 97 -36.61 -21.34 -14.53
CA GLU A 97 -37.31 -22.08 -15.59
C GLU A 97 -37.46 -23.58 -15.31
N MET A 98 -36.44 -24.23 -14.75
CA MET A 98 -36.45 -25.66 -14.38
C MET A 98 -37.34 -25.93 -13.16
N ILE A 99 -37.41 -24.99 -12.22
CA ILE A 99 -38.32 -25.05 -11.06
C ILE A 99 -39.77 -24.95 -11.55
N TRP A 100 -40.06 -24.00 -12.44
CA TRP A 100 -41.39 -23.86 -13.06
C TRP A 100 -41.77 -25.11 -13.88
N GLN A 101 -40.83 -25.67 -14.65
CA GLN A 101 -41.08 -26.90 -15.41
C GLN A 101 -41.34 -28.13 -14.52
N ARG A 102 -40.74 -28.23 -13.33
CA ARG A 102 -41.06 -29.32 -12.39
C ARG A 102 -42.41 -29.13 -11.70
N LEU A 103 -42.73 -27.91 -11.30
CA LEU A 103 -43.95 -27.63 -10.52
C LEU A 103 -45.23 -27.71 -11.35
N PHE A 104 -45.18 -27.38 -12.65
CA PHE A 104 -46.38 -27.25 -13.49
C PHE A 104 -46.54 -28.32 -14.57
N LYS A 105 -45.65 -29.32 -14.64
CA LYS A 105 -45.70 -30.40 -15.65
C LYS A 105 -46.32 -31.71 -15.12
N GLN A 106 -46.98 -31.67 -13.96
CA GLN A 106 -47.89 -32.74 -13.52
C GLN A 106 -49.32 -32.38 -13.92
N LYS A 107 -49.67 -32.58 -15.19
CA LYS A 107 -51.05 -32.67 -15.63
C LYS A 107 -51.17 -33.58 -16.83
#